data_AF-A0A8T3PZ76-F1
#
_entry.id   AF-A0A8T3PZ76-F1
#
_cell.length_a   1.000
_cell.length_b   1.000
_cell.length_c   1.000
_cell.angle_alpha   90.00
_cell.angle_beta   90.00
_cell.angle_gamma   90.00
#
_symmetry.space_group_name_H-M   'P 1'
#
loop_
_entity.id
_entity.type
_entity.pdbx_description
1 polymer ?
#
loop_
_entity_poly.entity_id
_entity_poly.type
_entity_poly.pdbx_seq_one_letter_code
_entity_poly.pdbx_strand_id
1 'polypeptide(L)'
;MADASRSRFEAEERAAIDWLLASKEPAIRRLVRRDLLGETAPDDGADALNGSIVRTLLDGQQPDGGFGVGAYGKWTGAHWRLVSLVELGVPP
;
A
#
# COMPACT_ATOMS: atom_id res chain seq x y z
N MET A 1 26.14 -27.54 2.52
CA MET A 1 25.40 -27.12 1.30
C MET A 1 24.08 -26.42 1.61
N ALA A 2 23.29 -26.86 2.61
CA ALA A 2 22.03 -26.18 3.01
C ALA A 2 22.24 -24.76 3.56
N ASP A 3 23.32 -24.52 4.31
CA ASP A 3 23.64 -23.24 4.96
C ASP A 3 23.92 -22.09 3.95
N ALA A 4 24.70 -22.38 2.91
CA ALA A 4 24.99 -21.41 1.84
C ALA A 4 23.75 -21.03 1.02
N SER A 5 22.84 -21.98 0.79
CA SER A 5 21.56 -21.69 0.12
C SER A 5 20.69 -20.78 0.97
N ARG A 6 20.60 -21.04 2.28
CA ARG A 6 19.83 -20.22 3.23
C ARG A 6 20.36 -18.79 3.33
N SER A 7 21.68 -18.65 3.46
CA SER A 7 22.34 -17.33 3.49
C SER A 7 22.08 -16.52 2.22
N ARG A 8 22.07 -17.17 1.04
CA ARG A 8 21.73 -16.50 -0.21
C ARG A 8 20.29 -15.99 -0.23
N PHE A 9 19.33 -16.81 0.21
CA PHE A 9 17.93 -16.40 0.28
C PHE A 9 17.72 -15.20 1.21
N GLU A 10 18.37 -15.18 2.38
CA GLU A 10 18.30 -14.06 3.32
C GLU A 10 18.89 -12.76 2.73
N ALA A 11 19.96 -12.87 1.94
CA ALA A 11 20.55 -11.72 1.25
C ALA A 11 19.65 -11.19 0.13
N GLU A 12 19.04 -12.08 -0.65
CA GLU A 12 18.08 -11.70 -1.71
C GLU A 12 16.81 -11.08 -1.12
N GLU A 13 16.30 -11.62 -0.01
CA GLU A 13 15.18 -11.05 0.73
C GLU A 13 15.50 -9.63 1.23
N ARG A 14 16.69 -9.43 1.83
CA ARG A 14 17.12 -8.11 2.28
C ARG A 14 17.18 -7.11 1.12
N ALA A 15 17.77 -7.52 0.00
CA ALA A 15 17.85 -6.68 -1.19
C ALA A 15 16.47 -6.31 -1.76
N ALA A 16 15.50 -7.24 -1.73
CA ALA A 16 14.13 -6.97 -2.13
C ALA A 16 13.41 -5.98 -1.21
N ILE A 17 13.59 -6.13 0.11
CA ILE A 17 13.05 -5.18 1.10
C ILE A 17 13.63 -3.78 0.88
N ASP A 18 14.94 -3.67 0.71
CA ASP A 18 15.62 -2.39 0.49
C ASP A 18 15.14 -1.71 -0.81
N TRP A 19 14.95 -2.49 -1.87
CA TRP A 19 14.37 -2.01 -3.13
C TRP A 19 12.94 -1.47 -2.95
N LEU A 20 12.09 -2.17 -2.20
CA LEU A 20 10.72 -1.71 -1.92
C LEU A 20 10.70 -0.45 -1.04
N LEU A 21 11.57 -0.36 -0.03
CA LEU A 21 11.70 0.83 0.83
C LEU A 21 12.20 2.05 0.06
N ALA A 22 12.99 1.85 -1.00
CA ALA A 22 13.45 2.92 -1.88
C ALA A 22 12.38 3.42 -2.87
N SER A 23 11.19 2.80 -2.89
CA SER A 23 10.08 3.23 -3.75
C SER A 23 9.68 4.68 -3.49
N LYS A 24 9.41 5.44 -4.57
CA LYS A 24 8.86 6.80 -4.47
C LYS A 24 7.43 6.81 -3.93
N GLU A 25 6.72 5.69 -4.01
CA GLU A 25 5.32 5.55 -3.59
C GLU A 25 5.21 5.35 -2.07
N PRO A 26 4.64 6.30 -1.32
CA PRO A 26 4.43 6.19 0.13
C PRO A 26 3.68 4.93 0.55
N ALA A 27 2.66 4.53 -0.22
CA ALA A 27 1.85 3.36 0.09
C ALA A 27 2.69 2.07 0.11
N ILE A 28 3.63 1.91 -0.83
CA ILE A 28 4.54 0.74 -0.88
C ILE A 28 5.45 0.73 0.35
N ARG A 29 6.12 1.85 0.65
CA ARG A 29 7.02 1.93 1.81
C ARG A 29 6.30 1.62 3.12
N ARG A 30 5.06 2.07 3.24
CA ARG A 30 4.21 1.82 4.42
C ARG A 30 3.87 0.34 4.58
N LEU A 31 3.43 -0.32 3.50
CA LEU A 31 3.13 -1.76 3.53
C LEU A 31 4.36 -2.59 3.89
N VAL A 32 5.54 -2.24 3.36
CA VAL A 32 6.79 -2.95 3.70
C VAL A 32 7.10 -2.85 5.19
N ARG A 33 7.03 -1.64 5.75
CA ARG A 33 7.26 -1.41 7.17
C ARG A 33 6.29 -2.20 8.04
N ARG A 34 5.00 -2.17 7.70
CA ARG A 34 3.94 -2.87 8.45
C ARG A 34 4.04 -4.39 8.33
N ASP A 35 4.07 -4.90 7.10
CA ASP A 35 3.83 -6.32 6.81
C ASP A 35 5.12 -7.16 6.75
N LEU A 36 6.25 -6.55 6.36
CA LEU A 36 7.53 -7.25 6.23
C LEU A 36 8.47 -6.97 7.41
N LEU A 37 8.44 -5.76 7.96
CA LEU A 37 9.30 -5.37 9.09
C LEU A 37 8.59 -5.41 10.45
N GLY A 38 7.26 -5.57 10.46
CA GLY A 38 6.47 -5.61 11.70
C GLY A 38 6.47 -4.29 12.48
N GLU A 39 6.83 -3.18 11.84
CA GLU A 39 6.82 -1.87 12.47
C GLU A 39 5.38 -1.47 12.75
N THR A 40 5.06 -1.25 14.02
CA THR A 40 3.85 -0.50 14.40
C THR A 40 4.07 0.94 13.99
N ALA A 41 3.71 1.27 12.75
CA ALA A 41 3.81 2.63 12.26
C ALA A 41 3.12 3.57 13.28
N PRO A 42 3.84 4.51 13.89
CA PRO A 42 3.17 5.72 14.31
C PRO A 42 2.70 6.40 13.02
N ASP A 43 1.60 7.14 13.11
CA ASP A 43 1.04 8.05 12.11
C ASP A 43 -0.18 7.57 11.28
N ASP A 44 -1.13 8.49 11.28
CA ASP A 44 -2.49 8.60 10.75
C ASP A 44 -2.70 8.30 9.25
N GLY A 45 -1.72 7.71 8.56
CA GLY A 45 -1.80 7.46 7.11
C GLY A 45 -1.70 8.72 6.24
N ALA A 46 -1.38 9.90 6.79
CA ALA A 46 -1.32 11.14 6.03
C ALA A 46 -0.25 11.13 4.93
N ASP A 47 0.90 10.47 5.12
CA ASP A 47 1.90 10.35 4.04
C ASP A 47 1.37 9.49 2.86
N ALA A 48 0.53 8.49 3.15
CA ALA A 48 -0.07 7.64 2.11
C ALA A 48 -0.99 8.46 1.18
N LEU A 49 -1.70 9.45 1.72
CA LEU A 49 -2.53 10.39 0.93
C LEU A 49 -1.72 11.15 -0.13
N ASN A 50 -0.41 11.30 0.08
CA ASN A 50 0.48 11.96 -0.86
C ASN A 50 1.01 11.05 -1.98
N GLY A 51 0.61 9.78 -2.00
CA GLY A 51 0.98 8.79 -3.01
C GLY A 51 0.16 8.88 -4.28
N SER A 52 0.76 8.48 -5.40
CA SER A 52 0.08 8.41 -6.70
C SER A 52 -1.03 7.37 -6.71
N ILE A 53 -0.82 6.24 -6.02
CA ILE A 53 -1.81 5.17 -5.92
C ILE A 53 -3.06 5.66 -5.18
N VAL A 54 -2.90 6.26 -4.00
CA VAL A 54 -4.02 6.74 -3.19
C VAL A 54 -4.78 7.86 -3.90
N ARG A 55 -4.08 8.82 -4.53
CA ARG A 55 -4.74 9.86 -5.32
C ARG A 55 -5.55 9.27 -6.48
N THR A 56 -5.04 8.25 -7.16
CA THR A 56 -5.76 7.56 -8.23
C THR A 56 -7.00 6.83 -7.70
N LEU A 57 -6.91 6.22 -6.52
CA LEU A 57 -8.06 5.57 -5.86
C LEU A 57 -9.12 6.56 -5.37
N LEU A 58 -8.76 7.82 -5.11
CA LEU A 58 -9.69 8.88 -4.71
C LEU A 58 -10.18 9.73 -5.89
N ASP A 59 -9.59 9.60 -7.08
CA ASP A 59 -9.96 10.42 -8.23
C ASP A 59 -11.45 10.32 -8.60
N GLY A 60 -12.11 11.45 -8.76
CA GLY A 60 -13.55 11.51 -9.01
C GLY A 60 -14.44 11.20 -7.81
N GLN A 61 -13.90 11.14 -6.58
CA GLN A 61 -14.72 11.15 -5.36
C GLN A 61 -15.50 12.47 -5.29
N GLN A 62 -16.79 12.34 -4.98
CA GLN A 62 -17.74 13.44 -4.88
C GLN A 62 -17.81 13.96 -3.43
N PRO A 63 -18.37 15.17 -3.19
CA PRO A 63 -18.48 15.74 -1.84
C PRO A 63 -19.29 14.89 -0.85
N ASP A 64 -20.13 13.98 -1.34
CA ASP A 64 -20.89 13.02 -0.53
C ASP A 64 -20.08 11.75 -0.18
N GLY A 65 -18.80 11.68 -0.58
CA GLY A 65 -17.90 10.54 -0.40
C GLY A 65 -18.08 9.43 -1.42
N GLY A 66 -19.10 9.52 -2.28
CA GLY A 66 -19.37 8.57 -3.35
C GLY A 66 -18.49 8.82 -4.59
N PHE A 67 -18.64 7.97 -5.60
CA PHE A 67 -17.90 8.07 -6.86
C PHE A 67 -18.82 8.21 -8.09
N GLY A 68 -20.13 8.36 -7.88
CA GLY A 68 -21.11 8.42 -8.97
C GLY A 68 -21.24 7.11 -9.79
N VAL A 69 -20.65 6.01 -9.33
CA VAL A 69 -20.67 4.70 -9.98
C VAL A 69 -21.27 3.63 -9.06
N GLY A 70 -21.79 2.56 -9.65
CA GLY A 70 -22.28 1.41 -8.89
C GLY A 70 -21.18 0.79 -8.02
N ALA A 71 -21.53 0.43 -6.78
CA ALA A 71 -20.57 -0.08 -5.79
C ALA A 71 -19.72 -1.24 -6.31
N TYR A 72 -20.33 -2.17 -7.06
CA TYR A 72 -19.69 -3.36 -7.62
C TYR A 72 -19.33 -3.25 -9.10
N GLY A 73 -19.11 -2.04 -9.61
CA GLY A 73 -18.66 -1.80 -10.98
C GLY A 73 -17.22 -2.25 -11.26
N LYS A 74 -16.92 -3.56 -11.18
CA LYS A 74 -15.55 -4.13 -11.30
C LYS A 74 -14.48 -3.22 -10.66
N TRP A 75 -13.30 -3.10 -11.24
CA TRP A 75 -12.16 -2.36 -10.69
C TRP A 75 -12.40 -0.86 -10.50
N THR A 76 -13.43 -0.29 -11.12
CA THR A 76 -13.77 1.14 -10.98
C THR A 76 -14.88 1.42 -9.96
N GLY A 77 -15.53 0.38 -9.44
CA GLY A 77 -16.61 0.49 -8.47
C GLY A 77 -16.12 0.98 -7.11
N ALA A 78 -16.98 1.73 -6.41
CA ALA A 78 -16.66 2.32 -5.11
C ALA A 78 -16.17 1.30 -4.08
N HIS A 79 -16.70 0.07 -4.10
CA HIS A 79 -16.31 -0.99 -3.15
C HIS A 79 -14.82 -1.33 -3.24
N TRP A 80 -14.32 -1.62 -4.45
CA TRP A 80 -12.94 -2.04 -4.63
C TRP A 80 -11.95 -0.91 -4.33
N ARG A 81 -12.32 0.34 -4.64
CA ARG A 81 -11.49 1.51 -4.33
C ARG A 81 -11.34 1.70 -2.82
N LEU A 82 -12.45 1.62 -2.08
CA LEU A 82 -12.45 1.77 -0.62
C LEU A 82 -11.70 0.64 0.10
N VAL A 83 -11.88 -0.62 -0.34
CA VAL A 83 -11.12 -1.76 0.21
C VAL A 83 -9.62 -1.56 0.01
N SER A 84 -9.19 -1.15 -1.19
CA SER A 84 -7.78 -0.86 -1.44
C SER A 84 -7.25 0.28 -0.57
N LEU A 85 -8.02 1.36 -0.36
CA LEU A 85 -7.60 2.46 0.52
C LEU A 85 -7.37 1.99 1.97
N VAL A 86 -8.27 1.14 2.49
CA VAL A 86 -8.13 0.55 3.83
C VAL A 86 -6.89 -0.35 3.92
N GLU A 87 -6.62 -1.17 2.90
CA GLU A 87 -5.43 -2.03 2.86
C GLU A 87 -4.14 -1.23 2.87
N LEU A 88 -4.11 -0.11 2.14
CA LEU A 88 -3.01 0.87 2.16
C LEU A 88 -2.92 1.65 3.49
N GLY A 89 -3.93 1.52 4.35
CA GLY A 89 -4.10 2.16 5.65
C GLY A 89 -4.27 3.67 5.57
N VAL A 90 -5.04 4.10 4.58
CA VAL A 90 -5.67 5.42 4.56
C VAL A 90 -6.80 5.41 5.62
N PRO A 91 -6.89 6.42 6.50
CA PRO A 91 -7.96 6.51 7.47
C PRO A 91 -9.33 6.73 6.80
N PRO A 92 -10.44 6.29 7.44
CA PRO A 92 -11.79 6.52 6.95
C PRO A 92 -12.21 7.99 6.98
#